data_AF-A0A5M9K1K1-F1
#
_entry.id   AF-A0A5M9K1K1-F1
#
_cell.length_a   1.000
_cell.length_b   1.000
_cell.length_c   1.000
_cell.angle_alpha   90.00
_cell.angle_beta   90.00
_cell.angle_gamma   90.00
#
_symmetry.space_group_name_H-M   'P 1'
#
loop_
_entity.id
_entity.type
_entity.pdbx_description
1 polymer ?
#
loop_
_entity_poly.entity_id
_entity_poly.type
_entity_poly.pdbx_seq_one_letter_code
_entity_poly.pdbx_strand_id
1 'polypeptide(L)'
;MPPPRHPSLIKILGTCFLVLSYLIVGVYGRITLESVRRLKGITRECRELVEKGKGHGMVEGGVVDGWRGQQLVLGGGDGDGSGDGRVEGIEDVVSAALHTLGSELLVELEKPLLVGGNLLSVGDISGEVNCTRVKGDFDGLLRETTLFLYAVQERQMRWRWGRGSEVKGGLEWLQQLWASRRGNSQDRSFIEQQLALYGGTGCFKKLNREVLRKDIEVVEYLNDLIDMFG
;
A
#
# COMPACT_ATOMS: atom_id res chain seq x y z
N MET A 1 -16.17 -69.80 15.46
CA MET A 1 -15.84 -68.94 14.30
C MET A 1 -16.50 -67.58 14.49
N PRO A 2 -15.74 -66.49 14.64
CA PRO A 2 -16.30 -65.14 14.63
C PRO A 2 -16.43 -64.61 13.18
N PRO A 3 -17.39 -63.71 12.88
CA PRO A 3 -17.56 -63.18 11.53
C PRO A 3 -16.53 -62.07 11.20
N PRO A 4 -16.26 -61.81 9.91
CA PRO A 4 -15.31 -60.78 9.50
C PRO A 4 -15.93 -59.38 9.69
N ARG A 5 -15.18 -58.50 10.37
CA ARG A 5 -15.51 -57.08 10.50
C ARG A 5 -15.12 -56.37 9.21
N HIS A 6 -16.11 -55.93 8.42
CA HIS A 6 -15.87 -54.94 7.37
C HIS A 6 -15.58 -53.57 8.03
N PRO A 7 -14.46 -52.89 7.69
CA PRO A 7 -14.27 -51.51 8.11
C PRO A 7 -15.27 -50.62 7.37
N SER A 8 -16.01 -49.83 8.15
CA SER A 8 -17.08 -48.95 7.70
C SER A 8 -16.54 -47.84 6.78
N LEU A 9 -17.02 -47.84 5.53
CA LEU A 9 -16.84 -46.77 4.53
C LEU A 9 -17.25 -45.37 5.05
N ILE A 10 -18.03 -45.32 6.14
CA ILE A 10 -18.49 -44.08 6.80
C ILE A 10 -17.33 -43.28 7.44
N LYS A 11 -16.20 -43.92 7.80
CA LYS A 11 -15.06 -43.20 8.41
C LYS A 11 -14.22 -42.41 7.41
N ILE A 12 -14.25 -42.78 6.13
CA ILE A 12 -13.42 -42.15 5.09
C ILE A 12 -14.07 -40.84 4.59
N LEU A 13 -15.41 -40.79 4.53
CA LEU A 13 -16.12 -39.56 4.13
C LEU A 13 -15.96 -38.42 5.16
N GLY A 14 -15.99 -38.75 6.47
CA GLY A 14 -15.84 -37.75 7.53
C GLY A 14 -14.44 -37.14 7.62
N THR A 15 -13.41 -37.93 7.32
CA THR A 15 -12.01 -37.46 7.30
C THR A 15 -11.70 -36.66 6.03
N CYS A 16 -12.25 -37.03 4.87
CA CYS A 16 -12.14 -36.20 3.66
C CYS A 16 -12.87 -34.86 3.81
N PHE A 17 -14.02 -34.79 4.48
CA PHE A 17 -14.73 -33.53 4.69
C PHE A 17 -13.98 -32.58 5.65
N LEU A 18 -13.34 -33.12 6.69
CA LEU A 18 -12.51 -32.33 7.61
C LEU A 18 -11.23 -31.83 6.94
N VAL A 19 -10.58 -32.63 6.10
CA VAL A 19 -9.39 -32.21 5.33
C VAL A 19 -9.76 -31.20 4.24
N LEU A 20 -10.90 -31.36 3.56
CA LEU A 20 -11.37 -30.36 2.59
C LEU A 20 -11.76 -29.04 3.26
N SER A 21 -12.39 -29.07 4.44
CA SER A 21 -12.69 -27.84 5.19
C SER A 21 -11.44 -27.12 5.69
N TYR A 22 -10.35 -27.86 5.96
CA TYR A 22 -9.05 -27.28 6.29
C TYR A 22 -8.33 -26.68 5.06
N LEU A 23 -8.60 -27.18 3.86
CA LEU A 23 -8.03 -26.67 2.61
C LEU A 23 -8.76 -25.41 2.07
N ILE A 24 -9.93 -25.06 2.62
CA ILE A 24 -10.70 -23.84 2.23
C ILE A 24 -10.38 -22.66 3.17
N VAL A 25 -9.54 -22.83 4.19
CA VAL A 25 -9.06 -21.71 5.01
C VAL A 25 -7.96 -21.00 4.22
N GLY A 26 -8.39 -20.11 3.36
CA GLY A 26 -7.53 -19.33 2.48
C GLY A 26 -6.39 -18.67 3.24
N VAL A 27 -5.23 -18.71 2.61
CA VAL A 27 -4.07 -17.88 2.94
C VAL A 27 -4.48 -16.43 2.60
N TYR A 28 -5.01 -15.68 3.56
CA TYR A 28 -5.38 -14.24 3.48
C TYR A 28 -4.34 -13.17 3.91
N GLY A 29 -3.55 -12.59 2.99
CA GLY A 29 -2.71 -11.38 3.21
C GLY A 29 -3.39 -10.36 4.13
N ARG A 30 -2.75 -9.90 5.22
CA ARG A 30 -3.36 -8.92 6.15
C ARG A 30 -2.38 -7.83 6.58
N ILE A 31 -2.62 -6.63 6.05
CA ILE A 31 -2.18 -5.39 6.69
C ILE A 31 -2.65 -5.32 8.16
N THR A 32 -1.87 -4.63 8.99
CA THR A 32 -2.15 -4.45 10.42
C THR A 32 -2.41 -2.99 10.76
N LEU A 33 -2.88 -2.71 11.98
CA LEU A 33 -2.96 -1.32 12.48
C LEU A 33 -1.59 -0.63 12.49
N GLU A 34 -0.51 -1.40 12.68
CA GLU A 34 0.85 -0.87 12.62
C GLU A 34 1.28 -0.56 11.18
N SER A 35 0.91 -1.42 10.22
CA SER A 35 1.07 -1.15 8.79
C SER A 35 0.41 0.18 8.41
N VAL A 36 -0.81 0.45 8.88
CA VAL A 36 -1.53 1.70 8.62
C VAL A 36 -0.78 2.92 9.18
N ARG A 37 -0.23 2.82 10.40
CA ARG A 37 0.56 3.92 11.00
C ARG A 37 1.86 4.16 10.27
N ARG A 38 2.55 3.08 9.89
CA ARG A 38 3.80 3.14 9.14
C ARG A 38 3.59 3.77 7.77
N LEU A 39 2.60 3.29 7.01
CA LEU A 39 2.22 3.87 5.73
C LEU A 39 1.87 5.35 5.86
N LYS A 40 1.10 5.73 6.90
CA LYS A 40 0.80 7.15 7.17
C LYS A 40 2.06 8.00 7.34
N GLY A 41 3.06 7.48 8.05
CA GLY A 41 4.36 8.13 8.23
C GLY A 41 5.10 8.30 6.91
N ILE A 42 5.25 7.21 6.15
CA ILE A 42 5.94 7.20 4.85
C ILE A 42 5.26 8.13 3.85
N THR A 43 3.92 8.11 3.77
CA THR A 43 3.15 9.01 2.91
C THR A 43 3.42 10.48 3.24
N ARG A 44 3.51 10.81 4.54
CA ARG A 44 3.85 12.17 4.97
C ARG A 44 5.27 12.56 4.55
N GLU A 45 6.24 11.67 4.74
CA GLU A 45 7.63 11.91 4.33
C GLU A 45 7.74 12.10 2.81
N CYS A 46 7.07 11.26 2.02
CA CYS A 46 6.99 11.37 0.56
C CYS A 46 6.39 12.73 0.14
N ARG A 47 5.32 13.18 0.82
CA ARG A 47 4.76 14.52 0.59
C ARG A 47 5.77 15.61 0.88
N GLU A 48 6.44 15.55 2.02
CA GLU A 48 7.43 16.57 2.38
C GLU A 48 8.58 16.64 1.37
N LEU A 49 9.00 15.51 0.78
CA LEU A 49 10.01 15.50 -0.28
C LEU A 49 9.52 16.23 -1.54
N VAL A 50 8.32 15.89 -2.01
CA VAL A 50 7.67 16.55 -3.15
C VAL A 50 7.44 18.05 -2.87
N GLU A 51 7.13 18.40 -1.62
CA GLU A 51 6.97 19.77 -1.15
C GLU A 51 8.29 20.55 -1.12
N LYS A 52 9.35 19.99 -0.55
CA LYS A 52 10.69 20.62 -0.44
C LYS A 52 11.36 20.80 -1.80
N GLY A 53 11.02 19.97 -2.79
CA GLY A 53 11.38 20.21 -4.20
C GLY A 53 10.92 21.58 -4.76
N LYS A 54 10.08 22.35 -4.04
CA LYS A 54 9.68 23.72 -4.41
C LYS A 54 10.78 24.78 -4.33
N GLY A 55 11.93 24.57 -3.68
CA GLY A 55 12.96 25.61 -3.73
C GLY A 55 14.16 25.48 -2.81
N HIS A 56 15.30 25.11 -3.38
CA HIS A 56 16.58 25.82 -3.23
C HIS A 56 17.50 25.35 -4.35
N GLY A 57 18.36 26.23 -4.88
CA GLY A 57 19.45 25.77 -5.73
C GLY A 57 20.30 24.81 -4.90
N MET A 58 20.38 23.55 -5.30
CA MET A 58 21.36 22.63 -4.74
C MET A 58 22.71 23.02 -5.33
N VAL A 59 23.42 23.84 -4.54
CA VAL A 59 24.88 23.80 -4.47
C VAL A 59 25.30 22.35 -4.23
N GLU A 60 26.38 21.97 -4.91
CA GLU A 60 27.09 20.70 -4.85
C GLU A 60 27.03 19.99 -3.48
N GLY A 61 26.88 18.66 -3.53
CA GLY A 61 27.35 17.78 -2.46
C GLY A 61 26.26 17.06 -1.66
N GLY A 62 25.88 15.88 -2.15
CA GLY A 62 25.65 14.69 -1.31
C GLY A 62 24.57 14.77 -0.23
N VAL A 63 23.33 14.40 -0.58
CA VAL A 63 22.38 13.75 0.35
C VAL A 63 21.53 12.72 -0.41
N VAL A 64 22.18 11.73 -1.04
CA VAL A 64 21.49 10.52 -1.56
C VAL A 64 22.10 9.23 -0.99
N ASP A 65 22.93 9.33 0.06
CA ASP A 65 23.59 8.15 0.66
C ASP A 65 22.80 7.51 1.82
N GLY A 66 21.57 7.96 2.10
CA GLY A 66 20.78 7.47 3.24
C GLY A 66 19.89 6.25 2.95
N TRP A 67 19.60 5.94 1.69
CA TRP A 67 18.57 4.97 1.31
C TRP A 67 19.19 3.80 0.53
N ARG A 68 19.99 2.98 1.23
CA ARG A 68 20.59 1.77 0.66
C ARG A 68 19.50 0.75 0.33
N GLY A 69 19.37 0.38 -0.94
CA GLY A 69 18.57 -0.78 -1.29
C GLY A 69 18.44 -1.20 -2.75
N GLN A 70 18.86 -0.44 -3.76
CA GLN A 70 18.98 -0.98 -5.14
C GLN A 70 19.98 -0.15 -5.96
N GLN A 71 20.91 -0.86 -6.57
CA GLN A 71 22.07 -0.35 -7.26
C GLN A 71 21.69 0.16 -8.65
N LEU A 72 21.69 1.48 -8.86
CA LEU A 72 21.74 2.07 -10.21
C LEU A 72 23.19 2.48 -10.51
N VAL A 73 23.86 1.67 -11.32
CA VAL A 73 25.15 2.03 -11.93
C VAL A 73 24.86 3.08 -12.98
N LEU A 74 25.14 4.35 -12.71
CA LEU A 74 25.18 5.39 -13.73
C LEU A 74 26.62 5.54 -14.22
N GLY A 75 26.84 4.99 -15.42
CA GLY A 75 28.06 5.23 -16.20
C GLY A 75 28.15 6.70 -16.60
N GLY A 76 29.34 7.25 -16.47
CA GLY A 76 29.65 8.63 -16.82
C GLY A 76 29.52 8.91 -18.31
N GLY A 77 29.07 10.12 -18.61
CA GLY A 77 29.14 10.74 -19.93
C GLY A 77 29.13 12.25 -19.74
N ASP A 78 30.30 12.87 -19.93
CA ASP A 78 30.45 14.32 -20.11
C ASP A 78 29.56 14.78 -21.27
N GLY A 79 28.68 15.75 -21.01
CA GLY A 79 27.80 16.36 -21.99
C GLY A 79 27.41 17.77 -21.56
N ASP A 80 28.18 18.73 -22.06
CA ASP A 80 27.93 20.17 -21.97
C ASP A 80 26.66 20.56 -22.74
N GLY A 81 25.79 21.41 -22.17
CA GLY A 81 24.74 22.09 -22.91
C GLY A 81 23.36 22.24 -22.25
N SER A 82 23.08 23.45 -21.75
CA SER A 82 21.78 24.12 -21.83
C SER A 82 20.54 23.53 -21.13
N GLY A 83 20.30 23.99 -19.90
CA GLY A 83 19.00 24.55 -19.53
C GLY A 83 17.77 23.62 -19.46
N ASP A 84 17.90 22.41 -18.90
CA ASP A 84 16.72 21.55 -18.61
C ASP A 84 16.83 20.68 -17.34
N GLY A 85 17.96 20.72 -16.62
CA GLY A 85 18.17 19.85 -15.44
C GLY A 85 17.25 20.12 -14.23
N ARG A 86 16.34 21.10 -14.31
CA ARG A 86 15.38 21.43 -13.24
C ARG A 86 13.99 20.84 -13.49
N VAL A 87 13.62 20.57 -14.74
CA VAL A 87 12.35 19.89 -15.11
C VAL A 87 12.47 18.41 -14.78
N GLU A 88 13.56 17.78 -15.21
CA GLU A 88 13.84 16.36 -14.96
C GLU A 88 13.99 16.08 -13.45
N GLY A 89 14.77 16.89 -12.73
CA GLY A 89 15.05 16.64 -11.31
C GLY A 89 13.82 16.68 -10.39
N ILE A 90 12.76 17.43 -10.72
CA ILE A 90 11.51 17.40 -9.93
C ILE A 90 10.60 16.24 -10.33
N GLU A 91 10.60 15.84 -11.60
CA GLU A 91 9.89 14.64 -12.05
C GLU A 91 10.47 13.39 -11.38
N ASP A 92 11.80 13.30 -11.31
CA ASP A 92 12.52 12.22 -10.62
C ASP A 92 12.17 12.16 -9.14
N VAL A 93 12.14 13.30 -8.44
CA VAL A 93 11.77 13.36 -7.01
C VAL A 93 10.33 12.89 -6.80
N VAL A 94 9.40 13.32 -7.65
CA VAL A 94 7.99 12.92 -7.54
C VAL A 94 7.81 11.45 -7.88
N SER A 95 8.44 10.97 -8.94
CA SER A 95 8.43 9.55 -9.34
C SER A 95 9.02 8.67 -8.24
N ALA A 96 10.17 9.04 -7.67
CA ALA A 96 10.80 8.32 -6.57
C ALA A 96 9.92 8.27 -5.32
N ALA A 97 9.22 9.36 -4.99
CA ALA A 97 8.28 9.39 -3.87
C ALA A 97 7.08 8.45 -4.10
N LEU A 98 6.50 8.46 -5.30
CA LEU A 98 5.43 7.53 -5.69
C LEU A 98 5.88 6.09 -5.66
N HIS A 99 7.07 5.80 -6.20
CA HIS A 99 7.65 4.47 -6.19
C HIS A 99 7.96 3.97 -4.79
N THR A 100 8.46 4.84 -3.91
CA THR A 100 8.71 4.50 -2.51
C THR A 100 7.41 4.12 -1.82
N LEU A 101 6.37 4.96 -1.94
CA LEU A 101 5.07 4.68 -1.33
C LEU A 101 4.44 3.41 -1.91
N GLY A 102 4.47 3.23 -3.22
CA GLY A 102 3.97 2.02 -3.90
C GLY A 102 4.69 0.75 -3.46
N SER A 103 6.02 0.81 -3.35
CA SER A 103 6.84 -0.33 -2.89
C SER A 103 6.53 -0.70 -1.45
N GLU A 104 6.42 0.31 -0.57
CA GLU A 104 6.12 0.09 0.84
C GLU A 104 4.70 -0.44 1.04
N LEU A 105 3.74 0.05 0.24
CA LEU A 105 2.40 -0.50 0.20
C LEU A 105 2.42 -1.96 -0.27
N LEU A 106 3.13 -2.28 -1.35
CA LEU A 106 3.26 -3.64 -1.86
C LEU A 106 3.87 -4.57 -0.80
N VAL A 107 4.95 -4.15 -0.13
CA VAL A 107 5.56 -4.93 0.96
C VAL A 107 4.54 -5.25 2.05
N GLU A 108 3.72 -4.27 2.47
CA GLU A 108 2.66 -4.51 3.45
C GLU A 108 1.58 -5.47 2.92
N LEU A 109 1.24 -5.39 1.63
CA LEU A 109 0.25 -6.26 0.99
C LEU A 109 0.75 -7.71 0.84
N GLU A 110 2.06 -7.91 0.67
CA GLU A 110 2.69 -9.22 0.47
C GLU A 110 3.08 -9.94 1.76
N LYS A 111 2.93 -9.30 2.93
CA LYS A 111 3.31 -9.91 4.21
C LYS A 111 2.61 -11.27 4.41
N PRO A 112 3.39 -12.33 4.65
CA PRO A 112 2.86 -13.68 4.76
C PRO A 112 2.06 -13.85 6.04
N LEU A 113 1.27 -14.91 6.02
CA LEU A 113 0.24 -15.14 7.01
C LEU A 113 0.66 -16.21 7.94
N LEU A 114 0.93 -15.79 9.15
CA LEU A 114 1.17 -16.72 10.22
C LEU A 114 -0.17 -17.32 10.65
N VAL A 115 -0.58 -18.40 9.97
CA VAL A 115 -1.59 -19.33 10.45
C VAL A 115 -0.93 -20.21 11.50
N GLY A 116 -1.20 -19.97 12.79
CA GLY A 116 -0.87 -20.95 13.84
C GLY A 116 -0.32 -20.44 15.17
N GLY A 117 -0.26 -19.14 15.43
CA GLY A 117 0.23 -18.64 16.72
C GLY A 117 -0.43 -17.33 17.09
N ASN A 118 -1.53 -17.43 17.84
CA ASN A 118 -2.39 -16.33 18.29
C ASN A 118 -3.05 -15.55 17.15
N LEU A 119 -4.39 -15.59 17.12
CA LEU A 119 -5.31 -14.73 16.35
C LEU A 119 -5.16 -13.22 16.66
N LEU A 120 -4.02 -12.85 17.24
CA LEU A 120 -3.75 -11.74 18.10
C LEU A 120 -2.22 -11.71 18.28
N SER A 121 -1.51 -10.88 17.49
CA SER A 121 -0.45 -10.08 18.13
C SER A 121 -1.06 -8.93 18.95
N VAL A 122 -2.29 -9.13 19.39
CA VAL A 122 -2.72 -8.76 20.71
C VAL A 122 -2.12 -9.74 21.71
N GLY A 123 -0.78 -9.69 21.83
CA GLY A 123 -0.09 -10.01 23.08
C GLY A 123 -0.39 -8.95 24.15
N ASP A 124 -1.62 -8.43 24.16
CA ASP A 124 -2.10 -7.40 25.06
C ASP A 124 -3.65 -7.41 25.13
N ILE A 125 -4.33 -8.57 25.03
CA ILE A 125 -5.80 -8.69 25.32
C ILE A 125 -5.98 -8.83 26.83
N SER A 126 -5.36 -7.87 27.51
CA SER A 126 -5.93 -7.24 28.69
C SER A 126 -6.26 -5.76 28.42
N GLY A 127 -5.95 -5.24 27.22
CA GLY A 127 -6.21 -3.87 26.79
C GLY A 127 -7.42 -3.79 25.86
N GLU A 128 -8.41 -3.01 26.28
CA GLU A 128 -9.56 -2.61 25.48
C GLU A 128 -9.13 -2.01 24.13
N VAL A 129 -9.68 -2.48 23.02
CA VAL A 129 -9.38 -1.92 21.68
C VAL A 129 -9.83 -0.46 21.66
N ASN A 130 -8.87 0.46 21.61
CA ASN A 130 -9.17 1.89 21.60
C ASN A 130 -9.70 2.31 20.21
N CYS A 131 -11.02 2.30 20.06
CA CYS A 131 -11.67 2.64 18.79
C CYS A 131 -11.44 4.07 18.33
N THR A 132 -11.24 5.02 19.26
CA THR A 132 -10.87 6.39 18.91
C THR A 132 -9.52 6.42 18.20
N ARG A 133 -8.54 5.67 18.71
CA ARG A 133 -7.22 5.56 18.09
C ARG A 133 -7.28 4.85 16.74
N VAL A 134 -8.00 3.73 16.64
CA VAL A 134 -8.14 2.99 15.37
C VAL A 134 -8.75 3.86 14.28
N LYS A 135 -9.82 4.59 14.58
CA LYS A 135 -10.45 5.51 13.62
C LYS A 135 -9.52 6.67 13.27
N GLY A 136 -8.84 7.25 14.26
CA GLY A 136 -7.87 8.32 14.04
C GLY A 136 -6.68 7.89 13.18
N ASP A 137 -6.21 6.64 13.31
CA ASP A 137 -5.14 6.09 12.48
C ASP A 137 -5.59 5.91 11.03
N PHE A 138 -6.80 5.38 10.82
CA PHE A 138 -7.40 5.25 9.48
C PHE A 138 -7.61 6.61 8.80
N ASP A 139 -8.31 7.52 9.46
CA ASP A 139 -8.59 8.87 8.93
C ASP A 139 -7.29 9.65 8.71
N GLY A 140 -6.30 9.44 9.57
CA GLY A 140 -4.97 10.00 9.43
C GLY A 140 -4.24 9.51 8.17
N LEU A 141 -4.27 8.21 7.88
CA LEU A 141 -3.66 7.66 6.66
C LEU A 141 -4.31 8.27 5.41
N LEU A 142 -5.65 8.26 5.34
CA LEU A 142 -6.34 8.80 4.17
C LEU A 142 -6.04 10.29 3.98
N ARG A 143 -6.07 11.07 5.06
CA ARG A 143 -5.73 12.50 5.02
C ARG A 143 -4.31 12.73 4.49
N GLU A 144 -3.31 12.02 5.00
CA GLU A 144 -1.93 12.19 4.52
C GLU A 144 -1.79 11.77 3.05
N THR A 145 -2.50 10.71 2.63
CA THR A 145 -2.52 10.23 1.24
C THR A 145 -3.13 11.29 0.32
N THR A 146 -4.28 11.83 0.67
CA THR A 146 -4.90 12.92 -0.09
C THR A 146 -3.99 14.15 -0.18
N LEU A 147 -3.33 14.55 0.90
CA LEU A 147 -2.38 15.68 0.88
C LEU A 147 -1.14 15.40 0.02
N PHE A 148 -0.64 14.17 0.02
CA PHE A 148 0.42 13.75 -0.87
C PHE A 148 0.00 13.88 -2.34
N LEU A 149 -1.18 13.37 -2.70
CA LEU A 149 -1.73 13.49 -4.05
C LEU A 149 -1.97 14.94 -4.47
N TYR A 150 -2.41 15.81 -3.55
CA TYR A 150 -2.48 17.25 -3.81
C TYR A 150 -1.11 17.84 -4.14
N ALA A 151 -0.06 17.45 -3.40
CA ALA A 151 1.28 17.92 -3.69
C ALA A 151 1.73 17.47 -5.09
N VAL A 152 1.47 16.22 -5.48
CA VAL A 152 1.73 15.71 -6.84
C VAL A 152 0.93 16.49 -7.89
N GLN A 153 -0.38 16.68 -7.68
CA GLN A 153 -1.25 17.44 -8.57
C GLN A 153 -0.74 18.86 -8.81
N GLU A 154 -0.30 19.56 -7.76
CA GLU A 154 0.29 20.89 -7.91
C GLU A 154 1.51 20.89 -8.83
N ARG A 155 2.33 19.82 -8.80
CA ARG A 155 3.50 19.71 -9.70
C ARG A 155 3.05 19.40 -11.10
N GLN A 156 2.09 18.49 -11.26
CA GLN A 156 1.53 18.19 -12.57
C GLN A 156 0.91 19.44 -13.23
N MET A 157 0.18 20.26 -12.48
CA MET A 157 -0.37 21.53 -12.99
C MET A 157 0.71 22.53 -13.41
N ARG A 158 1.86 22.52 -12.71
CA ARG A 158 2.95 23.45 -12.94
C ARG A 158 3.85 23.04 -14.12
N TRP A 159 4.20 21.76 -14.19
CA TRP A 159 5.16 21.22 -15.16
C TRP A 159 4.49 20.55 -16.37
N ARG A 160 3.22 20.17 -16.25
CA ARG A 160 2.39 19.61 -17.34
C ARG A 160 3.04 18.41 -18.02
N TRP A 161 3.45 17.43 -17.22
CA TRP A 161 4.01 16.20 -17.74
C TRP A 161 2.97 15.44 -18.57
N GLY A 162 3.43 14.72 -19.60
CA GLY A 162 2.57 14.04 -20.55
C GLY A 162 2.38 12.55 -20.24
N ARG A 163 1.77 11.84 -21.20
CA ARG A 163 1.46 10.39 -21.13
C ARG A 163 2.63 9.47 -20.80
N GLY A 164 3.84 9.84 -21.22
CA GLY A 164 5.06 9.07 -21.00
C GLY A 164 5.78 9.39 -19.69
N SER A 165 5.18 10.17 -18.81
CA SER A 165 5.78 10.57 -17.53
C SER A 165 5.87 9.39 -16.56
N GLU A 166 7.01 9.25 -15.91
CA GLU A 166 7.20 8.28 -14.82
C GLU A 166 6.29 8.56 -13.63
N VAL A 167 5.90 9.83 -13.42
CA VAL A 167 4.93 10.22 -12.40
C VAL A 167 3.56 9.59 -12.67
N LYS A 168 3.13 9.55 -13.93
CA LYS A 168 1.87 8.88 -14.33
C LYS A 168 1.96 7.38 -14.05
N GLY A 169 3.07 6.75 -14.41
CA GLY A 169 3.31 5.33 -14.14
C GLY A 169 3.25 5.02 -12.64
N GLY A 170 3.88 5.86 -11.81
CA GLY A 170 3.83 5.74 -10.35
C GLY A 170 2.41 5.89 -9.77
N LEU A 171 1.61 6.83 -10.30
CA LEU A 171 0.21 7.01 -9.90
C LEU A 171 -0.66 5.81 -10.30
N GLU A 172 -0.52 5.31 -11.53
CA GLU A 172 -1.23 4.13 -12.02
C GLU A 172 -0.88 2.89 -11.18
N TRP A 173 0.39 2.73 -10.84
CA TRP A 173 0.83 1.62 -9.99
C TRP A 173 0.25 1.72 -8.58
N LEU A 174 0.29 2.91 -7.96
CA LEU A 174 -0.31 3.15 -6.65
C LEU A 174 -1.82 2.87 -6.68
N GLN A 175 -2.52 3.32 -7.72
CA GLN A 175 -3.94 3.05 -7.93
C GLN A 175 -4.23 1.55 -8.02
N GLN A 176 -3.41 0.82 -8.77
CA GLN A 176 -3.56 -0.63 -8.91
C GLN A 176 -3.38 -1.35 -7.57
N LEU A 177 -2.37 -0.98 -6.77
CA LEU A 177 -2.17 -1.56 -5.45
C LEU A 177 -3.32 -1.22 -4.49
N TRP A 178 -3.86 0.01 -4.59
CA TRP A 178 -4.92 0.48 -3.72
C TRP A 178 -6.26 -0.22 -3.98
N ALA A 179 -6.66 -0.29 -5.26
CA ALA A 179 -8.01 -0.66 -5.66
C ALA A 179 -8.13 -2.01 -6.40
N SER A 180 -7.03 -2.52 -6.97
CA SER A 180 -7.04 -3.73 -7.80
C SER A 180 -6.37 -4.91 -7.12
N ARG A 181 -6.84 -6.11 -7.46
CA ARG A 181 -6.22 -7.38 -7.07
C ARG A 181 -4.99 -7.71 -7.92
N ARG A 182 -4.84 -7.06 -9.08
CA ARG A 182 -3.79 -7.38 -10.07
C ARG A 182 -2.40 -6.87 -9.71
N GLY A 183 -2.28 -6.01 -8.69
CA GLY A 183 -1.03 -5.35 -8.33
C GLY A 183 -0.12 -6.13 -7.37
N ASN A 184 -0.57 -7.27 -6.83
CA ASN A 184 0.21 -8.04 -5.85
C ASN A 184 -0.06 -9.53 -5.92
N SER A 185 0.87 -10.32 -5.39
CA SER A 185 0.84 -11.79 -5.37
C SER A 185 -0.26 -12.40 -4.48
N GLN A 186 -0.97 -11.59 -3.69
CA GLN A 186 -2.03 -12.04 -2.79
C GLN A 186 -3.44 -11.91 -3.40
N ASP A 187 -3.56 -11.46 -4.66
CA ASP A 187 -4.82 -11.20 -5.35
C ASP A 187 -5.79 -10.33 -4.51
N ARG A 188 -5.28 -9.33 -3.79
CA ARG A 188 -6.07 -8.49 -2.88
C ARG A 188 -5.67 -7.03 -2.91
N SER A 189 -6.63 -6.14 -3.09
CA SER A 189 -6.35 -4.70 -3.01
C SER A 189 -6.15 -4.23 -1.57
N PHE A 190 -5.51 -3.08 -1.39
CA PHE A 190 -5.37 -2.47 -0.07
C PHE A 190 -6.73 -2.25 0.62
N ILE A 191 -7.74 -1.81 -0.14
CA ILE A 191 -9.11 -1.64 0.36
C ILE A 191 -9.66 -2.94 0.93
N GLU A 192 -9.48 -4.06 0.23
CA GLU A 192 -9.98 -5.36 0.69
C GLU A 192 -9.31 -5.80 2.00
N GLN A 193 -8.01 -5.52 2.13
CA GLN A 193 -7.27 -5.81 3.35
C GLN A 193 -7.68 -4.87 4.51
N GLN A 194 -7.96 -3.59 4.24
CA GLN A 194 -8.50 -2.65 5.23
C GLN A 194 -9.88 -3.06 5.72
N LEU A 195 -10.79 -3.47 4.82
CA LEU A 195 -12.11 -3.96 5.20
C LEU A 195 -12.02 -5.19 6.11
N ALA A 196 -11.11 -6.11 5.81
CA ALA A 196 -10.86 -7.28 6.66
C ALA A 196 -10.28 -6.89 8.03
N LEU A 197 -9.27 -6.00 8.05
CA LEU A 197 -8.65 -5.49 9.28
C LEU A 197 -9.69 -4.83 10.19
N TYR A 198 -10.41 -3.84 9.66
CA TYR A 198 -11.35 -3.06 10.47
C TYR A 198 -12.60 -3.83 10.84
N GLY A 199 -13.03 -4.79 10.01
CA GLY A 199 -14.10 -5.72 10.37
C GLY A 199 -13.75 -6.57 11.59
N GLY A 200 -12.48 -6.95 11.74
CA GLY A 200 -11.99 -7.65 12.93
C GLY A 200 -11.96 -6.79 14.21
N THR A 201 -11.88 -5.47 14.10
CA THR A 201 -11.80 -4.57 15.28
C THR A 201 -13.15 -4.27 15.94
N GLY A 202 -14.25 -4.38 15.21
CA GLY A 202 -15.59 -3.95 15.68
C GLY A 202 -15.74 -2.42 15.88
N CYS A 203 -14.72 -1.62 15.61
CA CYS A 203 -14.75 -0.17 15.86
C CYS A 203 -15.59 0.63 14.87
N PHE A 204 -15.82 0.09 13.67
CA PHE A 204 -16.64 0.72 12.63
C PHE A 204 -18.02 0.08 12.60
N LYS A 205 -19.06 0.88 12.79
CA LYS A 205 -20.45 0.39 12.82
C LYS A 205 -20.94 0.05 11.42
N LYS A 206 -20.46 0.79 10.41
CA LYS A 206 -20.84 0.60 8.99
C LYS A 206 -19.60 0.65 8.11
N LEU A 207 -18.86 -0.46 8.01
CA LEU A 207 -17.63 -0.57 7.21
C LEU A 207 -17.78 0.00 5.79
N ASN A 208 -18.87 -0.34 5.09
CA ASN A 208 -19.09 0.14 3.72
C ASN A 208 -19.27 1.67 3.64
N ARG A 209 -19.83 2.31 4.68
CA ARG A 209 -20.07 3.77 4.67
C ARG A 209 -18.90 4.56 5.26
N GLU A 210 -18.16 3.97 6.19
CA GLU A 210 -17.09 4.65 6.93
C GLU A 210 -15.70 4.37 6.36
N VAL A 211 -15.43 3.14 5.90
CA VAL A 211 -14.13 2.71 5.37
C VAL A 211 -14.16 2.74 3.85
N LEU A 212 -14.92 1.84 3.23
CA LEU A 212 -14.94 1.67 1.77
C LEU A 212 -15.22 2.98 1.03
N ARG A 213 -16.20 3.76 1.50
CA ARG A 213 -16.52 5.06 0.88
C ARG A 213 -15.31 5.99 0.84
N LYS A 214 -14.60 6.16 1.95
CA LYS A 214 -13.47 7.10 2.02
C LYS A 214 -12.29 6.61 1.19
N ASP A 215 -12.08 5.30 1.13
CA ASP A 215 -11.09 4.73 0.24
C ASP A 215 -11.45 4.93 -1.24
N ILE A 216 -12.73 4.80 -1.62
CA ILE A 216 -13.20 5.11 -2.97
C ILE A 216 -12.93 6.58 -3.31
N GLU A 217 -13.15 7.52 -2.38
CA GLU A 217 -12.84 8.94 -2.59
C GLU A 217 -11.34 9.17 -2.91
N VAL A 218 -10.42 8.40 -2.32
CA VAL A 218 -8.98 8.45 -2.67
C VAL A 218 -8.73 7.87 -4.06
N VAL A 219 -9.40 6.77 -4.42
CA VAL A 219 -9.26 6.14 -5.75
C VAL A 219 -9.82 7.03 -6.86
N GLU A 220 -10.96 7.67 -6.63
CA GLU A 220 -11.52 8.67 -7.55
C GLU A 220 -10.52 9.80 -7.78
N TYR A 221 -9.93 10.33 -6.70
CA TYR A 221 -8.93 11.39 -6.82
C TYR A 221 -7.65 10.94 -7.54
N LEU A 222 -7.20 9.70 -7.32
CA LEU A 222 -6.09 9.10 -8.07
C LEU A 222 -6.40 9.03 -9.57
N ASN A 223 -7.58 8.54 -9.94
CA ASN A 223 -7.99 8.43 -11.34
C ASN A 223 -8.05 9.82 -12.00
N ASP A 224 -8.68 10.80 -11.34
CA ASP A 224 -8.76 12.18 -11.83
C ASP A 224 -7.36 12.76 -12.07
N LEU A 225 -6.41 12.49 -11.16
CA LEU A 225 -5.03 12.94 -11.30
C LEU A 225 -4.28 12.23 -12.42
N ILE A 226 -4.49 10.93 -12.63
CA ILE A 226 -3.92 10.17 -13.76
C ILE A 226 -4.41 10.74 -15.10
N ASP A 227 -5.71 11.06 -15.19
CA ASP A 227 -6.33 11.61 -16.40
C ASP A 227 -5.74 12.98 -16.79
N MET A 228 -5.16 13.73 -15.84
CA MET A 228 -4.48 15.01 -16.12
C MET A 228 -3.22 14.87 -16.97
N PHE A 229 -2.69 13.65 -17.17
CA PHE A 229 -1.49 13.42 -18.00
C PHE A 229 -1.80 13.15 -19.48
N GLY A 230 -3.09 13.16 -19.85
CA GLY A 230 -3.56 13.04 -21.23
C GLY A 230 -4.04 11.66 -21.59
#